data_AF-E7NC90-F1
#
_entry.id   AF-E7NC90-F1
#
_cell.length_a   1.000
_cell.length_b   1.000
_cell.length_c   1.000
_cell.angle_alpha   90.00
_cell.angle_beta   90.00
_cell.angle_gamma   90.00
#
_symmetry.space_group_name_H-M   'P 1'
#
loop_
_entity.id
_entity.type
_entity.pdbx_description
1 polymer ?
#
loop_
_entity_poly.entity_id
_entity_poly.type
_entity_poly.pdbx_seq_one_letter_code
_entity_poly.pdbx_strand_id
1 'polypeptide(L)'
;DRYGGDVLSVNPHRTGPGAVRPESVHVPVTPGLVVEDRQTGFVGAAVAVEKSGGQHVVVLEDRHGVRRGFALGPGFWIERSPVVLDPPVARRRTPTGPVSAAGRRLTASGSYAVEGERAKVA
;
A
#
# COMPACT_ATOMS: atom_id res chain seq x y z
N ASP A 1 2.77 8.86 -46.57
CA ASP A 1 3.83 9.16 -45.60
C ASP A 1 4.52 7.85 -45.23
N ARG A 2 5.81 7.70 -45.54
CA ARG A 2 6.58 6.44 -45.34
C ARG A 2 7.35 6.42 -44.01
N TYR A 3 7.29 7.51 -43.23
CA TYR A 3 7.93 7.63 -41.92
C TYR A 3 6.95 8.15 -40.86
N GLY A 4 5.65 7.98 -41.09
CA GLY A 4 4.58 8.50 -40.25
C GLY A 4 4.49 7.78 -38.91
N GLY A 5 5.18 8.30 -37.91
CA GLY A 5 5.04 7.96 -36.51
C GLY A 5 6.02 8.78 -35.67
N ASP A 6 5.54 9.41 -34.61
CA ASP A 6 6.40 10.10 -33.64
C ASP A 6 7.34 9.09 -32.97
N VAL A 7 8.58 9.03 -33.45
CA VAL A 7 9.62 8.10 -32.96
C VAL A 7 10.03 8.35 -31.50
N LEU A 8 9.62 9.47 -30.90
CA LEU A 8 9.85 9.77 -29.48
C LEU A 8 8.66 9.40 -28.58
N SER A 9 7.52 9.03 -29.16
CA SER A 9 6.30 8.72 -28.41
C SER A 9 6.42 7.51 -27.48
N VAL A 10 7.35 6.60 -27.78
CA VAL A 10 7.61 5.39 -26.98
C VAL A 10 9.08 5.35 -26.61
N ASN A 11 9.38 5.25 -25.31
CA ASN A 11 10.74 5.03 -24.84
C ASN A 11 11.01 3.52 -24.68
N PRO A 12 11.75 2.87 -25.61
CA PRO A 12 12.00 1.44 -25.57
C PRO A 12 12.89 1.01 -24.39
N HIS A 13 13.58 1.95 -23.74
CA HIS A 13 14.33 1.65 -22.52
C HIS A 13 13.43 1.52 -21.28
N ARG A 14 12.22 2.07 -21.35
CA ARG A 14 11.23 2.11 -20.26
C ARG A 14 10.10 1.09 -20.44
N THR A 15 9.75 0.79 -21.69
CA THR A 15 8.56 0.01 -22.05
C THR A 15 8.92 -1.17 -22.95
N GLY A 16 8.23 -2.31 -22.76
CA GLY A 16 8.40 -3.52 -23.57
C GLY A 16 9.32 -4.60 -22.96
N PRO A 17 9.36 -5.80 -23.56
CA PRO A 17 9.99 -7.01 -23.00
C PRO A 17 11.53 -6.96 -22.90
N GLY A 18 12.18 -5.97 -23.51
CA GLY A 18 13.62 -5.74 -23.45
C GLY A 18 14.02 -4.45 -22.71
N ALA A 19 13.09 -3.84 -21.97
CA ALA A 19 13.34 -2.57 -21.29
C ALA A 19 14.48 -2.72 -20.26
N VAL A 20 15.57 -1.97 -20.46
CA VAL A 20 16.73 -1.97 -19.56
C VAL A 20 16.45 -1.25 -18.24
N ARG A 21 15.43 -0.38 -18.20
CA ARG A 21 15.04 0.37 -17.01
C ARG A 21 13.51 0.50 -16.95
N PRO A 22 12.80 -0.61 -16.66
CA PRO A 22 11.34 -0.63 -16.66
C PRO A 22 10.78 0.43 -15.71
N GLU A 23 9.60 0.93 -16.06
CA GLU A 23 8.88 1.88 -15.21
C GLU A 23 8.36 1.20 -13.95
N SER A 24 8.42 1.91 -12.83
CA SER A 24 7.92 1.39 -11.57
C SER A 24 6.39 1.39 -11.58
N VAL A 25 5.80 0.29 -11.14
CA VAL A 25 4.35 0.19 -10.95
C VAL A 25 4.00 0.50 -9.49
N HIS A 26 2.94 1.26 -9.29
CA HIS A 26 2.39 1.55 -7.97
C HIS A 26 1.64 0.33 -7.43
N VAL A 27 2.04 -0.13 -6.24
CA VAL A 27 1.48 -1.32 -5.59
C VAL A 27 1.14 -0.98 -4.14
N PRO A 28 -0.15 -1.03 -3.75
CA PRO A 28 -0.51 -0.85 -2.35
C PRO A 28 -0.03 -2.04 -1.52
N VAL A 29 0.53 -1.77 -0.35
CA VAL A 29 0.98 -2.84 0.55
C VAL A 29 -0.22 -3.66 1.06
N THR A 30 -0.13 -4.98 0.90
CA THR A 30 -1.05 -5.95 1.48
C THR A 30 -0.29 -6.92 2.39
N PRO A 31 -0.91 -7.46 3.45
CA PRO A 31 -0.28 -8.49 4.28
C PRO A 31 0.17 -9.69 3.42
N GLY A 32 1.37 -10.19 3.69
CA GLY A 32 1.98 -11.30 2.94
C GLY A 32 2.62 -10.90 1.60
N LEU A 33 2.53 -9.64 1.16
CA LEU A 33 3.20 -9.18 -0.05
C LEU A 33 4.72 -9.33 0.12
N VAL A 34 5.35 -10.15 -0.71
CA VAL A 34 6.80 -10.36 -0.68
C VAL A 34 7.47 -9.35 -1.62
N VAL A 35 8.41 -8.58 -1.08
CA VAL A 35 9.17 -7.58 -1.82
C VAL A 35 10.66 -7.67 -1.48
N GLU A 36 11.49 -7.22 -2.40
CA GLU A 36 12.92 -6.95 -2.19
C GLU A 36 13.12 -5.43 -2.04
N ASP A 37 13.79 -4.97 -0.99
CA ASP A 37 14.35 -3.61 -0.95
C ASP A 37 15.65 -3.56 -1.75
N ARG A 38 15.69 -2.75 -2.80
CA ARG A 38 16.82 -2.72 -3.75
C ARG A 38 18.09 -2.14 -3.15
N GLN A 39 17.98 -1.27 -2.14
CA GLN A 39 19.14 -0.65 -1.52
C GLN A 39 19.90 -1.62 -0.62
N THR A 40 19.19 -2.40 0.20
CA THR A 40 19.78 -3.33 1.16
C THR A 40 19.84 -4.78 0.68
N GLY A 41 19.05 -5.14 -0.34
CA GLY A 41 18.85 -6.51 -0.80
C GLY A 41 17.99 -7.36 0.15
N PHE A 42 17.33 -6.74 1.13
CA PHE A 42 16.48 -7.46 2.08
C PHE A 42 15.19 -7.93 1.40
N VAL A 43 14.87 -9.22 1.53
CA VAL A 43 13.66 -9.84 0.97
C VAL A 43 12.78 -10.32 2.11
N GLY A 44 11.52 -9.88 2.13
CA GLY A 44 10.59 -10.28 3.17
C GLY A 44 9.12 -10.04 2.80
N ALA A 45 8.24 -10.68 3.56
CA ALA A 45 6.80 -10.50 3.47
C ALA A 45 6.33 -9.33 4.33
N ALA A 46 5.44 -8.49 3.80
CA ALA A 46 4.83 -7.41 4.55
C ALA A 46 3.93 -7.97 5.67
N VAL A 47 4.31 -7.68 6.92
CA VAL A 47 3.57 -8.13 8.11
C VAL A 47 2.80 -7.00 8.77
N ALA A 48 3.23 -5.75 8.58
CA ALA A 48 2.55 -4.56 9.08
C ALA A 48 2.88 -3.32 8.25
N VAL A 49 2.03 -2.30 8.37
CA VAL A 49 2.36 -0.93 7.96
C VAL A 49 2.08 -0.02 9.14
N GLU A 50 3.09 0.72 9.55
CA GLU A 50 3.06 1.61 10.70
C GLU A 50 3.13 3.07 10.24
N LYS A 51 2.53 3.97 11.02
CA LYS A 51 2.74 5.42 10.86
C LYS A 51 3.72 5.88 11.92
N SER A 52 4.85 6.43 11.50
CA SER A 52 5.89 6.98 12.38
C SER A 52 6.36 8.33 11.84
N GLY A 53 6.36 9.36 12.69
CA GLY A 53 6.87 10.69 12.32
C GLY A 53 6.20 11.34 11.09
N GLY A 54 4.94 11.00 10.79
CA GLY A 54 4.22 11.47 9.60
C GLY A 54 4.49 10.67 8.32
N GLN A 55 5.34 9.65 8.37
CA GLN A 55 5.64 8.74 7.26
C GLN A 55 5.01 7.36 7.50
N HIS A 56 4.77 6.63 6.41
CA HIS A 56 4.38 5.22 6.47
C HIS A 56 5.62 4.34 6.32
N VAL A 57 5.72 3.33 7.18
CA VAL A 57 6.79 2.34 7.19
C VAL A 57 6.18 0.97 7.00
N VAL A 58 6.62 0.20 6.01
CA VAL A 58 6.30 -1.22 5.90
C VAL A 58 7.27 -2.04 6.74
N VAL A 59 6.73 -2.96 7.55
CA VAL A 59 7.53 -3.95 8.27
C VAL A 59 7.55 -5.22 7.42
N LEU A 60 8.75 -5.64 7.04
CA LEU A 60 9.00 -6.87 6.29
C LEU A 60 9.61 -7.92 7.22
N GLU A 61 9.15 -9.16 7.10
CA GLU A 61 9.70 -10.34 7.78
C GLU A 61 10.32 -11.30 6.75
N ASP A 62 11.57 -11.70 6.96
CA ASP A 62 12.23 -12.69 6.10
C ASP A 62 11.90 -14.14 6.50
N ARG A 63 12.40 -15.10 5.73
CA ARG A 63 12.20 -16.55 5.99
C ARG A 63 12.81 -17.06 7.30
N HIS A 64 13.68 -16.27 7.94
CA HIS A 64 14.32 -16.60 9.21
C HIS A 64 13.64 -15.87 10.39
N GLY A 65 12.56 -15.13 10.13
CA GLY A 65 11.81 -14.38 11.15
C GLY A 65 12.41 -13.02 11.49
N VAL A 66 13.42 -12.54 10.75
CA VAL A 66 14.01 -11.21 10.97
C VAL A 66 13.06 -10.15 10.46
N ARG A 67 12.73 -9.16 11.31
CA ARG A 67 11.85 -8.04 10.97
C ARG A 67 12.63 -6.75 10.77
N ARG A 68 12.32 -6.02 9.69
CA ARG A 68 12.90 -4.71 9.39
C ARG A 68 11.86 -3.75 8.83
N GLY A 69 11.96 -2.48 9.22
CA GLY A 69 11.09 -1.41 8.74
C GLY A 69 11.72 -0.66 7.56
N PHE A 70 10.93 -0.37 6.54
CA PHE A 70 11.34 0.40 5.36
C PHE A 70 10.30 1.47 5.04
N ALA A 71 10.75 2.67 4.67
CA ALA A 71 9.83 3.74 4.27
C ALA A 71 9.07 3.33 2.99
N LEU A 72 7.77 3.61 2.94
CA LEU A 72 6.99 3.45 1.71
C LEU A 72 7.50 4.41 0.61
N GLY A 73 7.30 4.02 -0.65
CA GLY A 73 7.79 4.76 -1.80
C GLY A 73 8.55 3.87 -2.80
N PRO A 74 9.37 4.46 -3.69
CA PRO A 74 10.15 3.71 -4.67
C PRO A 74 11.29 2.94 -3.99
N GLY A 75 11.87 1.99 -4.74
CA GLY A 75 13.05 1.24 -4.30
C GLY A 75 12.80 -0.23 -4.02
N PHE A 76 11.57 -0.70 -4.20
CA PHE A 76 11.21 -2.10 -4.00
C PHE A 76 11.07 -2.85 -5.32
N TRP A 77 11.32 -4.15 -5.29
CA TRP A 77 11.16 -5.05 -6.43
C TRP A 77 10.19 -6.19 -6.10
N ILE A 78 9.35 -6.56 -7.06
CA ILE A 78 8.52 -7.77 -7.06
C ILE A 78 8.87 -8.56 -8.31
N GLU A 79 9.31 -9.82 -8.16
CA GLU A 79 9.68 -10.67 -9.29
C GLU A 79 10.67 -10.00 -10.27
N ARG A 80 11.62 -9.23 -9.73
CA ARG A 80 12.60 -8.41 -10.47
C ARG A 80 12.03 -7.20 -11.21
N SER A 81 10.77 -6.85 -10.98
CA SER A 81 10.14 -5.64 -11.51
C SER A 81 10.15 -4.54 -10.46
N PRO A 82 10.60 -3.31 -10.80
CA PRO A 82 10.59 -2.20 -9.86
C PRO A 82 9.15 -1.79 -9.54
N VAL A 83 8.90 -1.48 -8.27
CA VAL A 83 7.60 -1.00 -7.79
C VAL A 83 7.77 0.19 -6.84
N VAL A 84 6.70 0.98 -6.75
CA VAL A 84 6.51 1.99 -5.71
C VAL A 84 5.49 1.43 -4.74
N LEU A 85 5.87 1.26 -3.47
CA LEU A 85 4.94 0.78 -2.45
C LEU A 85 4.10 1.94 -1.92
N ASP A 86 2.79 1.81 -2.08
CA ASP A 86 1.81 2.77 -1.58
C ASP A 86 1.21 2.30 -0.24
N PRO A 87 0.69 3.23 0.57
CA PRO A 87 -0.04 2.87 1.78
C PRO A 87 -1.18 1.88 1.51
N PRO A 88 -1.53 1.00 2.47
CA PRO A 88 -2.64 0.08 2.32
C PRO A 88 -3.93 0.82 1.95
N VAL A 89 -4.64 0.32 0.94
CA VAL A 89 -5.95 0.87 0.58
C VAL A 89 -6.90 0.61 1.74
N ALA A 90 -7.52 1.68 2.27
CA ALA A 90 -8.52 1.56 3.31
C ALA A 90 -9.67 0.69 2.79
N ARG A 91 -9.80 -0.53 3.33
CA ARG A 91 -10.92 -1.40 3.01
C ARG A 91 -12.19 -0.69 3.48
N ARG A 92 -13.09 -0.33 2.56
CA ARG A 92 -14.44 0.17 2.88
C ARG A 92 -15.11 -0.90 3.74
N ARG A 93 -15.08 -0.73 5.05
CA ARG A 93 -15.80 -1.62 5.97
C ARG A 93 -17.28 -1.27 5.83
N THR A 94 -18.06 -2.16 5.23
CA THR A 94 -19.50 -2.22 5.52
C THR A 94 -19.63 -2.39 7.03
N PRO A 95 -20.39 -1.54 7.75
CA PRO A 95 -20.51 -1.65 9.20
C PRO A 95 -21.13 -3.01 9.58
N THR A 96 -20.30 -3.99 9.91
CA THR A 96 -20.72 -5.25 10.55
C THR A 96 -20.72 -5.02 12.06
N GLY A 97 -21.64 -4.17 12.52
CA GLY A 97 -21.96 -4.03 13.94
C GLY A 97 -23.37 -4.58 14.20
N PRO A 98 -23.66 -5.11 15.39
CA PRO A 98 -25.03 -5.46 15.75
C PRO A 98 -25.90 -4.20 15.64
N VAL A 99 -26.99 -4.32 14.90
CA VAL A 99 -28.05 -3.32 14.83
C VAL A 99 -29.10 -3.68 15.87
N SER A 100 -29.59 -2.70 16.65
CA SER A 100 -30.74 -2.92 17.52
C SER A 100 -31.98 -3.29 16.68
N ALA A 101 -33.03 -3.83 17.31
CA ALA A 101 -34.30 -4.08 16.62
C ALA A 101 -34.92 -2.83 15.95
N ALA A 102 -34.46 -1.63 16.35
CA ALA A 102 -34.83 -0.34 15.75
C ALA A 102 -33.78 0.21 14.76
N GLY A 103 -32.82 -0.60 14.30
CA GLY A 103 -31.83 -0.24 13.28
C GLY A 103 -30.67 0.63 13.75
N ARG A 104 -30.50 0.85 15.06
CA ARG A 104 -29.43 1.71 15.59
C ARG A 104 -28.14 0.92 15.80
N ARG A 105 -27.01 1.49 15.41
CA ARG A 105 -25.68 0.87 15.52
C ARG A 105 -25.26 0.75 17.00
N LEU A 106 -24.96 -0.47 17.42
CA LEU A 106 -24.40 -0.76 18.75
C LEU A 106 -22.87 -0.87 18.64
N THR A 107 -22.15 -0.35 19.64
CA THR A 107 -20.74 -0.66 19.80
C THR A 107 -20.59 -2.07 20.40
N ALA A 108 -19.47 -2.75 20.14
CA ALA A 108 -19.25 -4.15 20.56
C ALA A 108 -19.25 -4.38 22.10
N SER A 109 -19.42 -3.33 22.90
CA SER A 109 -19.57 -3.37 24.37
C SER A 109 -21.02 -3.13 24.84
N GLY A 110 -22.00 -3.00 23.93
CA GLY A 110 -23.42 -2.81 24.26
C GLY A 110 -23.85 -1.36 24.52
N SER A 111 -23.03 -0.37 24.15
CA SER A 111 -23.36 1.05 24.32
C SER A 111 -23.94 1.66 23.04
N TYR A 112 -24.94 2.52 23.19
CA TYR A 112 -25.54 3.24 22.06
C TYR A 112 -24.57 4.28 21.51
N ALA A 113 -24.28 4.20 20.21
CA ALA A 113 -23.64 5.30 19.51
C ALA A 113 -24.70 6.39 19.24
N VAL A 114 -24.48 7.59 19.81
CA VAL A 114 -25.24 8.78 19.45
C VAL A 114 -24.51 9.47 18.30
N GLU A 115 -25.19 9.61 17.17
CA GLU A 115 -24.69 10.32 16.00
C GLU A 115 -25.17 11.76 16.10
N GLY A 116 -24.21 12.70 16.21
CA GLY A 116 -24.45 14.13 16.13
C GLY A 116 -24.33 14.90 17.45
N GLU A 117 -23.11 15.31 17.81
CA GLU A 117 -22.92 16.54 18.58
C GLU A 117 -21.66 17.26 18.10
N ARG A 118 -21.85 18.49 17.60
CA ARG A 118 -20.77 19.44 17.32
C ARG A 118 -20.19 19.88 18.66
N ALA A 119 -18.90 19.66 18.88
CA ALA A 119 -18.21 20.29 20.01
C ALA A 119 -18.17 21.82 19.82
N LYS A 120 -18.93 22.56 20.63
CA LYS A 120 -18.66 23.97 20.95
C LYS A 120 -17.77 23.98 22.20
N VAL A 121 -16.66 24.70 22.15
CA VAL A 121 -15.85 25.03 23.33
C VAL A 121 -15.88 26.56 23.48
N ALA A 122 -15.96 26.99 24.73
CA ALA A 122 -15.88 28.38 25.18
C ALA A 122 -14.49 28.99 24.99
#